data_AF-A0A536TZ12-F1
#
_entry.id   AF-A0A536TZ12-F1
#
_cell.length_a   1.000
_cell.length_b   1.000
_cell.length_c   1.000
_cell.angle_alpha   90.00
_cell.angle_beta   90.00
_cell.angle_gamma   90.00
#
_symmetry.space_group_name_H-M   'P 1'
#
loop_
_entity.id
_entity.type
_entity.pdbx_description
1 polymer ?
#
loop_
_entity_poly.entity_id
_entity_poly.type
_entity_poly.pdbx_seq_one_letter_code
_entity_poly.pdbx_strand_id
1 'polypeptide(L)'
;MAENVTQREPQYVGFWKRFLAFIIDSVIILLVILIAALAIYGRQYIELSGQGKTLIFDVLVQGVLPALAAILFWRYRGATPGKMLIGASIVN
;
A
#
# COMPACT_ATOMS: atom_id res chain seq x y z
N MET A 1 -26.55 13.25 -36.61
CA MET A 1 -26.26 13.87 -35.30
C MET A 1 -25.40 12.88 -34.54
N ALA A 2 -24.07 13.02 -34.64
CA ALA A 2 -23.14 12.15 -33.92
C ALA A 2 -22.88 12.76 -32.54
N GLU A 3 -23.19 12.00 -31.50
CA GLU A 3 -22.97 12.37 -30.11
C GLU A 3 -21.46 12.45 -29.87
N ASN A 4 -20.93 13.67 -29.69
CA ASN A 4 -19.55 13.89 -29.30
C ASN A 4 -19.41 13.41 -27.84
N VAL A 5 -18.97 12.16 -27.65
CA VAL A 5 -18.54 11.66 -26.34
C VAL A 5 -17.33 12.50 -25.93
N THR A 6 -17.55 13.53 -25.13
CA THR A 6 -16.46 14.36 -24.58
C THR A 6 -15.62 13.45 -23.69
N GLN A 7 -14.48 12.98 -24.23
CA GLN A 7 -13.47 12.32 -23.43
C GLN A 7 -12.95 13.37 -22.43
N ARG A 8 -13.42 13.30 -21.18
CA ARG A 8 -12.93 14.17 -20.12
C ARG A 8 -11.50 13.75 -19.83
N GLU A 9 -10.56 14.64 -20.13
CA GLU A 9 -9.16 14.40 -19.79
C GLU A 9 -9.02 14.19 -18.27
N PRO A 10 -8.20 13.22 -17.84
CA PRO A 10 -7.99 12.96 -16.43
C PRO A 10 -7.33 14.18 -15.77
N GLN A 11 -7.98 14.74 -14.75
CA GLN A 11 -7.41 15.83 -13.97
C GLN A 11 -6.33 15.30 -13.04
N TYR A 12 -5.09 15.75 -13.24
CA TYR A 12 -3.97 15.34 -12.39
C TYR A 12 -4.15 15.78 -10.93
N VAL A 13 -3.94 14.83 -10.04
CA VAL A 13 -4.04 15.04 -8.60
C VAL A 13 -2.79 15.74 -8.09
N GLY A 14 -2.96 16.84 -7.35
CA GLY A 14 -1.87 17.60 -6.75
C GLY A 14 -1.07 16.83 -5.69
N PHE A 15 0.11 17.36 -5.35
CA PHE A 15 1.06 16.72 -4.42
C PHE A 15 0.46 16.32 -3.07
N TRP A 16 -0.23 17.23 -2.38
CA TRP A 16 -0.74 17.00 -1.02
C TRP A 16 -1.71 15.81 -0.92
N LYS A 17 -2.56 15.63 -1.92
CA LYS A 17 -3.47 14.47 -1.98
C LYS A 17 -2.68 13.17 -2.18
N ARG A 18 -1.65 13.17 -3.03
CA ARG A 18 -0.75 12.01 -3.23
C ARG A 18 0.05 11.69 -1.96
N PHE A 19 0.48 12.72 -1.23
CA PHE A 19 1.18 12.57 0.05
C PHE A 19 0.28 11.98 1.13
N LEU A 20 -0.96 12.47 1.25
CA LEU A 20 -1.95 11.90 2.18
C LEU A 20 -2.26 10.43 1.85
N ALA A 21 -2.46 10.10 0.56
CA ALA A 21 -2.65 8.72 0.13
C ALA A 21 -1.47 7.83 0.54
N PHE A 22 -0.23 8.32 0.40
CA PHE A 22 0.97 7.60 0.85
C PHE A 22 1.00 7.38 2.36
N ILE A 23 0.61 8.37 3.17
CA ILE A 23 0.49 8.21 4.62
C ILE A 23 -0.53 7.12 4.96
N ILE A 24 -1.71 7.14 4.32
CA ILE A 24 -2.75 6.13 4.56
C ILE A 24 -2.25 4.73 4.21
N ASP A 25 -1.63 4.57 3.03
CA ASP A 25 -1.06 3.29 2.61
C ASP A 25 0.01 2.80 3.61
N SER A 26 0.84 3.71 4.13
CA SER A 26 1.87 3.38 5.11
C SER A 26 1.28 2.93 6.44
N VAL A 27 0.22 3.58 6.92
CA VAL A 27 -0.51 3.18 8.14
C VAL A 27 -1.15 1.80 7.95
N ILE A 28 -1.77 1.55 6.81
CA ILE A 28 -2.38 0.24 6.50
C ILE A 28 -1.31 -0.85 6.54
N ILE A 29 -0.18 -0.66 5.87
CA ILE A 29 0.93 -1.62 5.85
C ILE A 29 1.48 -1.83 7.26
N LEU A 30 1.68 -0.74 8.03
CA LEU A 30 2.15 -0.82 9.41
C LEU A 30 1.22 -1.66 10.28
N LEU A 31 -0.09 -1.47 10.18
CA LEU A 31 -1.08 -2.25 10.93
C LEU A 31 -1.05 -3.72 10.55
N VAL A 32 -0.94 -4.04 9.25
CA VAL A 32 -0.83 -5.43 8.76
C VAL A 32 0.43 -6.09 9.32
N ILE A 33 1.58 -5.43 9.25
CA ILE A 33 2.84 -5.94 9.78
C ILE A 33 2.75 -6.15 11.30
N LEU A 34 2.20 -5.17 12.03
CA LEU A 34 2.05 -5.25 13.48
C LEU A 34 1.17 -6.45 13.90
N ILE A 35 0.02 -6.61 13.25
CA ILE A 35 -0.89 -7.74 13.52
C ILE A 35 -0.18 -9.07 13.23
N ALA A 36 0.51 -9.18 12.09
CA ALA A 36 1.24 -10.40 11.72
C ALA A 36 2.37 -10.71 12.73
N ALA A 37 3.15 -9.70 13.13
CA ALA A 37 4.24 -9.87 14.09
C ALA A 37 3.72 -10.33 15.46
N LEU A 38 2.64 -9.71 15.96
CA LEU A 38 2.01 -10.10 17.22
C LEU A 38 1.36 -11.49 17.14
N ALA A 39 0.78 -11.86 16.00
CA ALA A 39 0.14 -13.18 15.83
C ALA A 39 1.16 -14.32 15.85
N ILE A 40 2.37 -14.11 15.32
CA ILE A 40 3.38 -15.17 15.17
C ILE A 40 4.38 -15.18 16.34
N TYR A 41 4.90 -14.01 16.72
CA TYR A 41 5.95 -13.87 17.73
C TYR A 41 5.46 -13.23 19.04
N GLY A 42 4.22 -12.73 19.07
CA GLY A 42 3.69 -12.03 20.23
C GLY A 42 4.56 -10.85 20.66
N ARG A 43 4.66 -10.65 21.98
CA ARG A 43 5.47 -9.58 22.57
C ARG A 43 6.98 -9.82 22.44
N GLN A 44 7.41 -11.04 22.11
CA GLN A 44 8.83 -11.40 21.98
C GLN A 44 9.44 -10.92 20.67
N TYR A 45 8.62 -10.46 19.71
CA TYR A 45 9.07 -10.00 18.40
C TYR A 45 10.24 -9.01 18.49
N ILE A 46 10.15 -8.00 19.36
CA ILE A 46 11.19 -6.96 19.48
C ILE A 46 12.54 -7.56 19.90
N GLU A 47 12.52 -8.48 20.87
CA GLU A 47 13.73 -9.14 21.35
C GLU A 47 14.32 -10.08 20.28
N LEU A 48 13.47 -10.91 19.66
CA LEU A 48 13.90 -11.87 18.64
C LEU A 48 14.42 -11.17 17.38
N SER A 49 13.80 -10.06 16.98
CA SER A 49 14.24 -9.24 15.85
C SER A 49 15.58 -8.55 16.13
N GLY A 50 15.78 -8.02 17.34
CA GLY A 50 17.08 -7.47 17.75
C GLY A 50 18.22 -8.49 17.76
N GLN A 51 17.90 -9.78 17.94
CA GLN A 51 18.85 -10.90 17.84
C GLN A 51 18.99 -11.47 16.42
N GLY A 52 18.26 -10.92 15.44
CA GLY A 52 18.24 -11.42 14.05
C GLY A 52 17.50 -12.75 13.87
N LYS A 53 16.75 -13.23 14.87
CA LYS A 53 16.05 -14.53 14.82
C LYS A 53 14.77 -14.51 13.97
N THR A 54 14.30 -13.33 13.57
CA THR A 54 13.10 -13.13 12.73
C THR A 54 13.43 -12.79 11.28
N LEU A 55 14.70 -12.83 10.87
CA LEU A 55 15.20 -12.33 9.57
C LEU A 55 14.35 -12.73 8.35
N ILE A 56 13.98 -14.02 8.25
CA ILE A 56 13.15 -14.51 7.14
C ILE A 56 11.76 -13.89 7.17
N PHE A 57 11.13 -13.84 8.35
CA PHE A 57 9.83 -13.21 8.52
C PHE A 57 9.90 -11.72 8.19
N ASP A 58 10.94 -11.01 8.65
CA ASP A 58 11.11 -9.58 8.43
C ASP A 58 11.22 -9.26 6.94
N VAL A 59 12.04 -10.00 6.20
CA VAL A 59 12.18 -9.84 4.74
C VAL A 59 10.85 -10.10 4.02
N LEU A 60 10.16 -11.18 4.40
CA LEU A 60 8.90 -11.57 3.74
C LEU A 60 7.77 -10.58 4.04
N VAL A 61 7.56 -10.25 5.31
CA VAL A 61 6.38 -9.49 5.76
C VAL A 61 6.59 -7.99 5.67
N GLN A 62 7.80 -7.49 5.88
CA GLN A 62 8.09 -6.05 5.78
C GLN A 62 8.55 -5.62 4.38
N GLY A 63 9.09 -6.55 3.57
CA GLY A 63 9.58 -6.26 2.23
C GLY A 63 8.72 -6.84 1.10
N VAL A 64 8.68 -8.17 1.01
CA VAL A 64 8.07 -8.88 -0.13
C VAL A 64 6.56 -8.67 -0.17
N LEU A 65 5.87 -8.85 0.95
CA LEU A 65 4.41 -8.76 1.02
C LEU A 65 3.89 -7.36 0.65
N PRO A 66 4.44 -6.25 1.17
CA PRO A 66 4.04 -4.90 0.75
C PRO A 66 4.29 -4.63 -0.73
N ALA A 67 5.43 -5.09 -1.27
CA ALA A 67 5.75 -4.92 -2.68
C ALA A 67 4.77 -5.67 -3.59
N LEU A 68 4.48 -6.94 -3.26
CA LEU A 68 3.50 -7.74 -3.98
C LEU A 68 2.10 -7.13 -3.89
N ALA A 69 1.69 -6.69 -2.70
CA ALA A 69 0.41 -6.02 -2.52
C ALA A 69 0.31 -4.78 -3.41
N ALA A 70 1.33 -3.91 -3.42
CA ALA A 70 1.35 -2.73 -4.28
C ALA A 70 1.22 -3.06 -5.77
N ILE A 71 1.97 -4.06 -6.26
CA ILE A 71 1.91 -4.51 -7.66
C ILE A 71 0.52 -5.06 -8.01
N LEU A 72 -0.07 -5.88 -7.14
CA LEU A 72 -1.42 -6.43 -7.35
C LEU A 72 -2.47 -5.30 -7.39
N PHE A 73 -2.39 -4.36 -6.46
CA PHE A 73 -3.29 -3.19 -6.44
C PHE A 73 -3.14 -2.34 -7.71
N TRP A 74 -1.93 -2.13 -8.22
CA TRP A 74 -1.73 -1.45 -9.50
C TRP A 74 -2.34 -2.23 -10.66
N ARG A 75 -2.12 -3.54 -10.74
CA ARG A 75 -2.62 -4.37 -11.85
C ARG A 75 -4.15 -4.46 -11.88
N TYR A 76 -4.80 -4.63 -10.72
CA TYR A 76 -6.24 -4.90 -10.65
C TYR A 76 -7.10 -3.65 -10.42
N ARG A 77 -6.57 -2.65 -9.73
CA ARG A 77 -7.31 -1.44 -9.34
C ARG A 77 -6.76 -0.16 -9.97
N GLY A 78 -5.57 -0.20 -10.58
CA GLY A 78 -4.87 1.00 -11.02
C GLY A 78 -4.59 1.97 -9.86
N ALA A 79 -4.67 1.53 -8.61
CA ALA A 79 -4.61 2.40 -7.43
C ALA A 79 -4.30 1.59 -6.18
N THR A 80 -3.59 2.20 -5.24
CA THR A 80 -3.42 1.68 -3.87
C THR A 80 -4.62 2.08 -3.00
N PRO A 81 -4.89 1.39 -1.87
CA PRO A 81 -6.02 1.72 -0.99
C PRO A 81 -6.14 3.21 -0.64
N GLY A 82 -5.03 3.85 -0.28
CA GLY A 82 -4.96 5.29 0.00
C GLY A 82 -5.32 6.16 -1.21
N LYS A 83 -4.96 5.75 -2.43
CA LYS A 83 -5.36 6.44 -3.67
C LYS A 83 -6.84 6.23 -3.98
N MET A 84 -7.38 5.04 -3.71
CA MET A 84 -8.81 4.75 -3.87
C MET A 84 -9.66 5.64 -2.96
N LEU A 85 -9.22 5.87 -1.71
CA LEU A 85 -9.92 6.73 -0.75
C LEU A 85 -10.01 8.20 -1.20
N ILE A 86 -9.06 8.69 -1.99
CA ILE A 86 -9.08 10.06 -2.55
C ILE A 86 -9.63 10.12 -3.99
N GLY A 87 -10.16 9.00 -4.52
CA GLY A 87 -10.68 8.91 -5.89
C GLY A 87 -9.63 9.06 -6.97
N ALA A 88 -8.36 8.74 -6.68
CA ALA A 88 -7.25 8.84 -7.62
C ALA A 88 -6.88 7.47 -8.19
N SER A 89 -6.58 7.42 -9.48
CA SER A 89 -6.03 6.25 -10.17
C SER A 89 -4.76 6.62 -10.93
N ILE A 90 -3.94 5.61 -11.19
CA ILE A 90 -2.79 5.68 -12.07
C ILE A 90 -3.33 5.70 -13.49
N VAL A 91 -2.97 6.74 -14.24
CA VAL A 91 -3.21 6.82 -15.68
C VAL A 91 -2.05 6.09 -16.35
N ASN A 92 -2.36 5.16 -17.24
CA ASN A 92 -1.40 4.37 -18.01
C ASN A 92 -1.54 4.68 -19.50
#